data_AF-A0A5C7NI43-F1
#
_entry.id   AF-A0A5C7NI43-F1
#
_cell.length_a   1.000
_cell.length_b   1.000
_cell.length_c   1.000
_cell.angle_alpha   90.00
_cell.angle_beta   90.00
_cell.angle_gamma   90.00
#
_symmetry.space_group_name_H-M   'P 1'
#
loop_
_entity.id
_entity.type
_entity.pdbx_description
1 polymer ?
#
loop_
_entity_poly.entity_id
_entity_poly.type
_entity_poly.pdbx_seq_one_letter_code
_entity_poly.pdbx_strand_id
1 'polypeptide(L)'
;MINPPPRPALRKAPDADVHPVAPVQAVTPPVTRPELRPVVGIGGRTSDTLVARTPKKTKRATLEVKVPKALLKSVKRQAKTRGDSLDDVVSTALQSYLDRA
;
A
#
# COMPACT_ATOMS: atom_id res chain seq x y z
N MET A 1 -37.67 -31.02 42.21
CA MET A 1 -36.19 -31.07 42.09
C MET A 1 -35.68 -29.65 42.25
N ILE A 2 -34.95 -29.33 43.32
CA ILE A 2 -34.37 -27.99 43.55
C ILE A 2 -33.02 -27.97 42.85
N ASN A 3 -32.85 -27.09 41.86
CA ASN A 3 -31.56 -26.91 41.21
C ASN A 3 -30.61 -26.21 42.19
N PRO A 4 -29.43 -26.79 42.48
CA PRO A 4 -28.47 -26.14 43.36
C PRO A 4 -28.00 -24.82 42.74
N PRO A 5 -27.67 -23.81 43.56
CA PRO A 5 -27.21 -22.53 43.05
C PRO A 5 -25.95 -22.72 42.19
N PRO A 6 -25.83 -21.97 41.07
CA PRO A 6 -24.71 -22.12 40.16
C PRO A 6 -23.39 -21.78 40.86
N ARG A 7 -22.38 -22.62 40.65
CA ARG A 7 -21.06 -22.41 41.23
C ARG A 7 -20.40 -21.19 40.58
N PRO A 8 -19.66 -20.37 41.34
CA PRO A 8 -18.93 -19.24 40.78
C PRO A 8 -17.86 -19.70 39.78
N ALA A 9 -17.68 -18.94 38.71
CA ALA A 9 -16.70 -19.25 37.67
C ALA A 9 -15.26 -19.02 38.17
N LEU A 10 -14.34 -19.89 37.75
CA LEU A 10 -12.91 -19.74 37.99
C LEU A 10 -12.40 -18.46 37.34
N ARG A 11 -11.63 -17.66 38.08
CA ARG A 11 -11.00 -16.43 37.57
C ARG A 11 -9.54 -16.67 37.27
N LYS A 12 -9.04 -16.02 36.21
CA LYS A 12 -7.63 -16.03 35.83
C LYS A 12 -6.79 -15.39 36.94
N ALA A 13 -5.72 -16.06 37.35
CA ALA A 13 -4.78 -15.53 38.33
C ALA A 13 -4.02 -14.33 37.74
N PRO A 14 -3.64 -13.32 38.55
CA PRO A 14 -3.01 -12.09 38.05
C PRO A 14 -1.64 -12.33 37.41
N ASP A 15 -0.98 -13.42 37.78
CA ASP A 15 0.31 -13.88 37.29
C ASP A 15 0.20 -14.94 36.18
N ALA A 16 -1.02 -15.25 35.72
CA ALA A 16 -1.24 -16.28 34.71
C ALA A 16 -0.55 -15.99 33.35
N ASP A 17 -0.15 -14.74 33.11
CA ASP A 17 0.61 -14.33 31.91
C ASP A 17 2.13 -14.18 32.19
N VAL A 18 2.58 -14.49 33.41
CA VAL A 18 3.99 -14.40 33.80
C VAL A 18 4.68 -15.72 33.52
N HIS A 19 5.49 -15.76 32.46
CA HIS A 19 6.44 -16.84 32.25
C HIS A 19 7.63 -16.72 33.21
N PRO A 20 8.18 -17.83 33.73
CA PRO A 20 9.21 -17.80 34.78
C PRO A 20 10.53 -17.13 34.36
N VAL A 21 10.73 -16.86 33.07
CA VAL A 21 11.92 -16.18 32.51
C VAL A 21 11.60 -14.76 32.01
N ALA A 22 10.38 -14.27 32.19
CA ALA A 22 10.00 -12.93 31.75
C ALA A 22 10.56 -11.84 32.70
N PRO A 23 11.23 -10.79 32.18
CA PRO A 23 11.71 -9.69 33.00
C PRO A 23 10.53 -8.85 33.50
N VAL A 24 10.47 -8.64 34.82
CA VAL A 24 9.43 -7.85 35.48
C VAL A 24 9.49 -6.39 34.99
N GLN A 25 8.45 -5.92 34.31
CA GLN A 25 8.38 -4.54 33.84
C GLN A 25 8.03 -3.60 35.01
N ALA A 26 9.03 -2.90 35.52
CA ALA A 26 8.83 -1.72 36.35
C ALA A 26 8.44 -0.53 35.46
N VAL A 27 7.28 0.07 35.74
CA VAL A 27 6.72 1.22 35.03
C VAL A 27 7.65 2.42 35.19
N THR A 28 8.21 2.93 34.08
CA THR A 28 8.82 4.27 33.99
C THR A 28 8.52 4.92 32.62
N PRO A 29 8.36 6.27 32.55
CA PRO A 29 7.87 6.98 31.37
C PRO A 29 8.88 7.02 30.20
N PRO A 30 8.43 7.32 28.96
CA PRO A 30 9.17 6.97 27.76
C PRO A 30 10.37 7.89 27.52
N VAL A 31 11.57 7.32 27.59
CA VAL A 31 12.79 7.93 27.05
C VAL A 31 12.90 7.52 25.58
N THR A 32 12.67 8.48 24.67
CA THR A 32 12.92 8.36 23.23
C THR A 32 14.37 7.93 22.98
N ARG A 33 14.57 6.70 22.50
CA ARG A 33 15.85 6.25 21.92
C ARG A 33 15.83 6.54 20.42
N PRO A 34 16.83 7.23 19.86
CA PRO A 34 16.92 7.42 18.42
C PRO A 34 17.37 6.10 17.77
N GLU A 35 16.46 5.49 17.02
CA GLU A 35 16.72 4.37 16.09
C GLU A 35 17.88 4.75 15.15
N LEU A 36 18.95 3.95 15.18
CA LEU A 36 20.09 4.06 14.26
C LEU A 36 19.61 3.74 12.84
N ARG A 37 19.32 4.79 12.06
CA ARG A 37 19.01 4.66 10.64
C ARG A 37 20.30 4.35 9.86
N PRO A 38 20.25 3.47 8.85
CA PRO A 38 21.38 3.27 7.95
C PRO A 38 21.71 4.59 7.22
N VAL A 39 22.95 5.03 7.35
CA VAL A 39 23.47 6.24 6.70
C VAL A 39 23.66 5.94 5.22
N VAL A 40 22.73 6.42 4.40
CA VAL A 40 22.92 6.49 2.95
C VAL A 40 23.89 7.66 2.70
N GLY A 41 25.13 7.37 2.29
CA GLY A 41 25.99 8.40 1.71
C GLY A 41 27.45 8.50 2.18
N ILE A 42 28.00 7.53 2.93
CA ILE A 42 29.44 7.57 3.27
C ILE A 42 30.13 6.29 2.79
N GLY A 43 30.89 6.39 1.70
CA GLY A 43 31.99 5.48 1.40
C GLY A 43 31.72 4.32 0.43
N GLY A 44 32.01 4.56 -0.85
CA GLY A 44 32.60 3.65 -1.84
C GLY A 44 32.49 2.11 -1.75
N ARG A 45 31.84 1.56 -2.80
CA ARG A 45 32.16 0.33 -3.57
C ARG A 45 31.83 -1.03 -2.94
N THR A 46 31.28 -1.90 -3.79
CA THR A 46 31.01 -3.35 -3.64
C THR A 46 29.74 -3.74 -2.90
N SER A 47 28.58 -3.38 -3.45
CA SER A 47 27.46 -4.31 -3.51
C SER A 47 26.52 -3.78 -4.58
N ASP A 48 26.49 -4.48 -5.71
CA ASP A 48 25.51 -4.32 -6.78
C ASP A 48 24.15 -4.74 -6.21
N THR A 49 23.61 -3.91 -5.31
CA THR A 49 22.23 -4.02 -4.93
C THR A 49 21.48 -3.48 -6.12
N LEU A 50 21.04 -4.40 -6.98
CA LEU A 50 19.87 -4.24 -7.83
C LEU A 50 18.65 -3.97 -6.92
N VAL A 51 18.69 -2.87 -6.15
CA VAL A 51 17.48 -2.21 -5.69
C VAL A 51 16.85 -1.75 -6.99
N ALA A 52 16.03 -2.63 -7.57
CA ALA A 52 15.15 -2.31 -8.68
C ALA A 52 14.43 -1.05 -8.25
N ARG A 53 14.89 0.10 -8.75
CA ARG A 53 14.24 1.38 -8.52
C ARG A 53 12.82 1.13 -8.97
N THR A 54 11.88 1.13 -8.02
CA THR A 54 10.48 1.00 -8.36
C THR A 54 10.22 2.01 -9.47
N PRO A 55 9.65 1.59 -10.62
CA PRO A 55 9.50 2.47 -11.75
C PRO A 55 8.82 3.72 -11.24
N LYS A 56 9.52 4.87 -11.39
CA LYS A 56 9.05 6.16 -10.90
C LYS A 56 7.62 6.30 -11.38
N LYS A 57 6.66 6.39 -10.45
CA LYS A 57 5.23 6.52 -10.77
C LYS A 57 5.09 7.52 -11.91
N THR A 58 4.63 7.05 -13.07
CA THR A 58 4.51 7.90 -14.26
C THR A 58 3.57 9.04 -13.92
N LYS A 59 4.06 10.27 -14.04
CA LYS A 59 3.27 11.46 -13.74
C LYS A 59 2.15 11.56 -14.78
N ARG A 60 0.90 11.58 -14.31
CA ARG A 60 -0.27 11.80 -15.16
C ARG A 60 -0.50 13.31 -15.28
N ALA A 61 -0.84 13.75 -16.49
CA ALA A 61 -1.21 15.13 -16.79
C ALA A 61 -2.65 15.17 -17.32
N THR A 62 -3.36 16.27 -17.07
CA THR A 62 -4.70 16.49 -17.61
C THR A 62 -4.60 17.07 -19.01
N LEU A 63 -5.38 16.52 -19.94
CA LEU A 63 -5.48 16.97 -21.33
C LEU A 63 -6.92 17.39 -21.62
N GLU A 64 -7.14 18.60 -22.11
CA GLU A 64 -8.44 19.07 -22.59
C GLU A 64 -8.42 19.27 -24.11
N VAL A 65 -9.31 18.58 -24.82
CA VAL A 65 -9.43 18.66 -26.29
C VAL A 65 -10.89 18.82 -26.69
N LYS A 66 -11.16 19.77 -27.58
CA LYS A 66 -12.48 19.91 -28.20
C LYS A 66 -12.61 18.90 -29.34
N VAL A 67 -13.39 17.85 -29.11
CA VAL A 67 -13.69 16.81 -30.11
C VAL A 67 -15.17 16.84 -30.50
N PRO A 68 -15.51 16.53 -31.77
CA PRO A 68 -16.89 16.39 -32.19
C PRO A 68 -17.65 15.37 -31.32
N LYS A 69 -18.87 15.73 -30.89
CA LYS A 69 -19.69 14.86 -30.01
C LYS A 69 -19.95 13.48 -30.62
N ALA A 70 -20.11 13.39 -31.94
CA ALA A 70 -20.33 12.13 -32.64
C ALA A 70 -19.14 11.17 -32.49
N LEU A 71 -17.92 11.70 -32.62
CA LEU A 71 -16.68 10.94 -32.48
C LEU A 71 -16.48 10.47 -31.04
N LEU A 72 -16.72 11.34 -30.06
CA LEU A 72 -16.61 10.96 -28.65
C LEU A 72 -17.62 9.86 -28.27
N LYS A 73 -18.83 9.88 -28.85
CA LYS A 73 -19.84 8.83 -28.65
C LYS A 73 -19.41 7.50 -29.27
N SER A 74 -18.89 7.51 -30.50
CA SER A 74 -18.46 6.27 -31.16
C SER A 74 -17.30 5.62 -30.41
N VAL A 75 -16.30 6.41 -30.01
CA VAL A 75 -15.15 5.92 -29.22
C VAL A 75 -15.61 5.35 -27.88
N LYS A 76 -16.48 6.04 -27.13
CA LYS A 76 -17.02 5.53 -25.85
C LYS A 76 -17.80 4.22 -26.04
N ARG A 77 -18.60 4.10 -27.10
CA ARG A 77 -19.35 2.87 -27.39
C ARG A 77 -18.39 1.72 -27.65
N GLN A 78 -17.35 1.95 -28.45
CA GLN A 78 -16.37 0.94 -28.81
C GLN A 78 -15.49 0.53 -27.61
N ALA A 79 -15.09 1.49 -26.76
CA ALA A 79 -14.38 1.23 -25.52
C ALA A 79 -15.18 0.30 -24.60
N LYS A 80 -16.50 0.57 -24.43
CA LYS A 80 -17.39 -0.30 -23.66
C LYS A 80 -17.49 -1.73 -24.21
N THR A 81 -17.51 -1.88 -25.54
CA THR A 81 -17.54 -3.20 -26.17
C THR A 81 -16.25 -3.99 -25.90
N ARG A 82 -15.12 -3.31 -25.76
CA ARG A 82 -13.81 -3.92 -25.50
C ARG A 82 -13.49 -4.08 -24.01
N GLY A 83 -14.24 -3.40 -23.14
CA GLY A 83 -13.98 -3.37 -21.70
C GLY A 83 -12.88 -2.38 -21.29
N ASP A 84 -12.46 -1.50 -22.20
CA ASP A 84 -11.37 -0.55 -21.97
C ASP A 84 -11.89 0.76 -21.36
N SER A 85 -11.05 1.44 -20.59
CA SER A 85 -11.33 2.80 -20.15
C SER A 85 -11.09 3.79 -21.29
N LEU A 86 -11.79 4.93 -21.28
CA LEU A 86 -11.60 5.97 -22.29
C LEU A 86 -10.16 6.53 -22.26
N ASP A 87 -9.58 6.63 -21.06
CA ASP A 87 -8.23 7.16 -20.85
C ASP A 87 -7.17 6.22 -21.45
N ASP A 88 -7.36 4.90 -21.34
CA ASP A 88 -6.47 3.90 -21.95
C ASP A 88 -6.55 3.98 -23.48
N VAL A 89 -7.75 4.09 -24.04
CA VAL A 89 -7.95 4.25 -25.49
C VAL A 89 -7.24 5.49 -26.02
N VAL A 90 -7.35 6.63 -25.32
CA VAL A 90 -6.67 7.87 -25.69
C VAL A 90 -5.14 7.72 -25.56
N SER A 91 -4.67 7.10 -24.48
CA SER A 91 -3.24 6.88 -24.25
C SER A 91 -2.62 5.99 -25.33
N THR A 92 -3.27 4.89 -25.69
CA THR A 92 -2.83 4.00 -26.77
C THR A 92 -2.87 4.70 -28.12
N ALA A 93 -3.89 5.53 -28.39
CA ALA A 93 -3.97 6.29 -29.63
C ALA A 93 -2.83 7.32 -29.76
N LEU A 94 -2.49 8.01 -28.67
CA LEU A 94 -1.36 8.94 -28.62
C LEU A 94 -0.02 8.22 -28.82
N GLN A 95 0.18 7.07 -28.19
CA GLN A 95 1.39 6.25 -28.40
C GLN A 95 1.47 5.78 -29.86
N SER A 96 0.36 5.27 -30.42
CA SER A 96 0.30 4.83 -31.81
C SER A 96 0.57 5.96 -32.81
N TYR A 97 0.24 7.20 -32.44
CA TYR A 97 0.56 8.37 -33.26
C TYR A 97 2.06 8.67 -33.23
N LEU A 98 2.72 8.56 -32.07
CA LEU A 98 4.18 8.70 -31.94
C LEU A 98 4.92 7.60 -32.68
N ASP A 99 4.45 6.35 -32.62
CA ASP A 99 5.11 5.22 -33.29
C ASP A 99 5.02 5.31 -34.83
N ARG A 100 4.08 6.12 -35.36
CA ARG A 100 3.91 6.38 -36.80
C ARG A 100 4.65 7.63 -37.29
N ALA A 101 5.11 8.47 -36.37
CA ALA A 101 5.85 9.70 -36.67
C ALA A 101 7.34 9.40 -36.85
#